data_AF-A0A8T2VAX8-F1
#
_entry.id   AF-A0A8T2VAX8-F1
#
_cell.length_a   1.000
_cell.length_b   1.000
_cell.length_c   1.000
_cell.angle_alpha   90.00
_cell.angle_beta   90.00
_cell.angle_gamma   90.00
#
_symmetry.space_group_name_H-M   'P 1'
#
loop_
_entity.id
_entity.type
_entity.pdbx_description
1 polymer ?
#
loop_
_entity_poly.entity_id
_entity_poly.type
_entity_poly.pdbx_seq_one_letter_code
_entity_poly.pdbx_strand_id
1 'polypeptide(L)'
;MKSIRWAYSTRPIFGWGDVLATQKATAGWLAVLPVFEPHWQVCMAGGLSTGWIECGDRRFEFQDVPSYVEKNWGGTFPKKWFWGQCNAFNDSPSHVSLTIAGGRRYLPLTRSYEEVGLVGVHYEGKFYEFAPWKGPVEWEIRPWGYWHMKAWNTQYEVELIGTTKNSGCSILCPTESGMNFLCRDTFFGDMKLELWERTSTGTKGEVILSVTSDMAALEVGGGPWDSVWNHRSESSRVAKALLGLPIDVASLFSWFPSRTPPGL
;
A
#
# COMPACT_ATOMS: atom_id res chain seq x y z
N MET A 1 26.14 -12.27 15.94
CA MET A 1 24.76 -11.82 15.66
C MET A 1 24.17 -11.38 16.99
N LYS A 2 23.55 -10.20 17.09
CA LYS A 2 22.84 -9.80 18.32
C LYS A 2 21.54 -10.61 18.40
N SER A 3 21.18 -11.11 19.59
CA SER A 3 19.88 -11.75 19.79
C SER A 3 18.76 -10.73 19.69
N ILE A 4 17.63 -11.13 19.10
CA ILE A 4 16.40 -10.34 19.07
C ILE A 4 15.34 -11.14 19.82
N ARG A 5 14.67 -10.51 20.79
CA ARG A 5 13.53 -11.06 21.54
C ARG A 5 12.42 -10.02 21.58
N TRP A 6 11.18 -10.46 21.65
CA TRP A 6 10.05 -9.54 21.72
C TRP A 6 8.87 -10.21 22.40
N ALA A 7 8.02 -9.40 23.02
CA ALA A 7 6.67 -9.78 23.38
C ALA A 7 5.78 -8.55 23.31
N TYR A 8 4.80 -8.59 22.41
CA TYR A 8 3.83 -7.52 22.25
C TYR A 8 2.51 -8.07 21.73
N SER A 9 1.46 -7.28 21.92
CA SER A 9 0.14 -7.52 21.36
C SER A 9 -0.28 -6.33 20.49
N THR A 10 -1.05 -6.60 19.45
CA THR A 10 -1.58 -5.56 18.56
C THR A 10 -3.10 -5.59 18.57
N ARG A 11 -3.70 -4.43 18.84
CA ARG A 11 -5.15 -4.20 18.72
C ARG A 11 -5.43 -3.56 17.35
N PRO A 12 -6.15 -4.24 16.44
CA PRO A 12 -6.48 -3.68 15.14
C PRO A 12 -7.48 -2.53 15.26
N ILE A 13 -7.32 -1.52 14.41
CA ILE A 13 -8.25 -0.39 14.24
C ILE A 13 -8.84 -0.43 12.81
N PHE A 14 -7.97 -0.58 11.80
CA PHE A 14 -8.34 -0.61 10.39
C PHE A 14 -7.82 -1.87 9.72
N GLY A 15 -8.72 -2.58 9.02
CA GLY A 15 -8.35 -3.59 8.03
C GLY A 15 -8.16 -2.94 6.65
N TRP A 16 -8.55 -3.62 5.57
CA TRP A 16 -8.62 -3.05 4.22
C TRP A 16 -10.07 -2.89 3.77
N GLY A 17 -10.74 -1.86 4.29
CA GLY A 17 -12.19 -1.72 4.20
C GLY A 17 -12.73 -0.80 5.30
N ASP A 18 -14.03 -0.47 5.24
CA ASP A 18 -14.68 0.25 6.34
C ASP A 18 -14.66 -0.63 7.61
N VAL A 19 -14.55 -0.02 8.79
CA VAL A 19 -14.33 -0.74 10.07
C VAL A 19 -15.45 -1.74 10.40
N LEU A 20 -16.68 -1.44 9.98
CA LEU A 20 -17.86 -2.28 10.26
C LEU A 20 -18.32 -3.08 9.03
N ALA A 21 -17.51 -3.14 7.98
CA ALA A 21 -17.82 -3.84 6.73
C ALA A 21 -16.92 -5.05 6.51
N THR A 22 -17.30 -5.86 5.52
CA THR A 22 -16.45 -6.94 5.00
C THR A 22 -15.14 -6.36 4.47
N GLN A 23 -14.02 -6.90 4.94
CA GLN A 23 -12.69 -6.50 4.50
C GLN A 23 -12.42 -6.99 3.07
N LYS A 24 -11.64 -6.23 2.31
CA LYS A 24 -11.43 -6.42 0.88
C LYS A 24 -10.05 -7.00 0.59
N ALA A 25 -9.94 -7.70 -0.55
CA ALA A 25 -8.66 -8.00 -1.15
C ALA A 25 -8.00 -6.70 -1.67
N THR A 26 -6.72 -6.51 -1.39
CA THR A 26 -6.03 -5.21 -1.62
C THR A 26 -5.99 -4.81 -3.08
N ALA A 27 -5.78 -5.76 -3.99
CA ALA A 27 -5.83 -5.56 -5.44
C ALA A 27 -7.10 -6.16 -6.08
N GLY A 28 -8.20 -6.24 -5.33
CA GLY A 28 -9.44 -6.89 -5.74
C GLY A 28 -9.29 -8.40 -5.97
N TRP A 29 -10.27 -9.03 -6.63
CA TRP A 29 -10.22 -10.49 -6.91
C TRP A 29 -9.08 -10.88 -7.86
N LEU A 30 -8.50 -9.96 -8.63
CA LEU A 30 -7.32 -10.27 -9.45
C LEU A 30 -6.09 -10.60 -8.59
N ALA A 31 -6.02 -10.12 -7.35
CA ALA A 31 -5.00 -10.48 -6.37
C ALA A 31 -5.01 -11.98 -6.01
N VAL A 32 -6.02 -12.71 -6.46
CA VAL A 32 -6.24 -14.12 -6.17
C VAL A 32 -5.68 -15.03 -7.27
N LEU A 33 -5.53 -14.50 -8.49
CA LEU A 33 -5.05 -15.28 -9.62
C LEU A 33 -3.53 -15.49 -9.51
N PRO A 34 -3.00 -16.73 -9.58
CA PRO A 34 -1.56 -17.04 -9.50
C PRO A 34 -0.69 -16.40 -10.60
N VAL A 35 -1.34 -15.71 -11.53
CA VAL A 35 -0.77 -15.11 -12.74
C VAL A 35 -0.25 -13.68 -12.46
N PHE A 36 -0.64 -13.08 -11.33
CA PHE A 36 -0.19 -11.76 -10.88
C PHE A 36 0.75 -11.91 -9.68
N GLU A 37 2.04 -12.11 -9.96
CA GLU A 37 3.08 -12.12 -8.93
C GLU A 37 3.80 -10.76 -8.82
N PRO A 38 4.25 -10.36 -7.62
CA PRO A 38 3.89 -10.97 -6.33
C PRO A 38 2.44 -10.66 -5.97
N HIS A 39 1.88 -11.50 -5.12
CA HIS A 39 0.65 -11.19 -4.41
C HIS A 39 0.96 -10.33 -3.20
N TRP A 40 0.10 -9.36 -2.93
CA TRP A 40 0.24 -8.41 -1.84
C TRP A 40 -1.12 -8.18 -1.18
N GLN A 41 -1.15 -8.23 0.15
CA GLN A 41 -2.34 -7.99 0.96
C GLN A 41 -2.00 -7.19 2.20
N VAL A 42 -2.73 -6.09 2.41
CA VAL A 42 -2.79 -5.40 3.70
C VAL A 42 -3.66 -6.23 4.63
N CYS A 43 -3.06 -6.79 5.68
CA CYS A 43 -3.76 -7.56 6.70
C CYS A 43 -4.32 -6.65 7.79
N MET A 44 -3.64 -5.53 8.06
CA MET A 44 -4.08 -4.49 8.98
C MET A 44 -3.49 -3.15 8.55
N ALA A 45 -4.33 -2.24 8.07
CA ALA A 45 -3.88 -0.91 7.65
C ALA A 45 -3.48 -0.05 8.87
N GLY A 46 -4.17 -0.22 10.00
CA GLY A 46 -3.84 0.49 11.23
C GLY A 46 -4.20 -0.31 12.48
N GLY A 47 -3.33 -0.24 13.48
CA GLY A 47 -3.56 -0.80 14.81
C GLY A 47 -2.63 -0.17 15.84
N LEU A 48 -2.82 -0.54 17.10
CA LEU A 48 -2.03 -0.07 18.23
C LEU A 48 -1.32 -1.26 18.87
N SER A 49 0.00 -1.17 18.98
CA SER A 49 0.83 -2.21 19.58
C SER A 49 1.34 -1.80 20.95
N THR A 50 1.35 -2.74 21.89
CA THR A 50 1.84 -2.56 23.26
C THR A 50 2.71 -3.74 23.63
N GLY A 51 3.89 -3.48 24.18
CA GLY A 51 4.85 -4.50 24.58
C GLY A 51 6.29 -4.01 24.47
N TRP A 52 7.18 -4.91 24.08
CA TRP A 52 8.61 -4.62 24.00
C TRP A 52 9.34 -5.44 22.93
N ILE A 53 10.45 -4.85 22.45
CA ILE A 53 11.44 -5.50 21.59
C ILE A 53 12.82 -5.29 22.23
N GLU A 54 13.61 -6.35 22.34
CA GLU A 54 14.97 -6.38 22.88
C GLU A 54 15.96 -6.77 21.78
N CYS A 55 16.96 -5.92 21.56
CA CYS A 55 18.00 -6.07 20.55
C CYS A 55 19.39 -6.01 21.20
N GLY A 56 20.00 -7.17 21.44
CA GLY A 56 21.19 -7.26 22.29
C GLY A 56 20.88 -6.77 23.71
N ASP A 57 21.65 -5.80 24.21
CA ASP A 57 21.49 -5.26 25.57
C ASP A 57 20.50 -4.08 25.67
N ARG A 58 19.83 -3.73 24.56
CA ARG A 58 18.88 -2.61 24.51
C ARG A 58 17.45 -3.12 24.39
N ARG A 59 16.59 -2.71 25.31
CA ARG A 59 15.14 -2.97 25.29
C ARG A 59 14.37 -1.69 25.00
N PHE A 60 13.43 -1.80 24.07
CA PHE A 60 12.51 -0.75 23.67
C PHE A 60 11.11 -1.17 24.12
N GLU A 61 10.52 -0.41 25.04
CA GLU A 61 9.15 -0.64 25.51
C GLU A 61 8.24 0.41 24.88
N PHE A 62 7.04 0.00 24.52
CA PHE A 62 6.09 0.85 23.82
C PHE A 62 4.67 0.52 24.24
N GLN A 63 3.82 1.53 24.22
CA GLN A 63 2.42 1.42 24.57
C GLN A 63 1.58 2.16 23.54
N ASP A 64 0.56 1.47 23.02
CA ASP A 64 -0.39 1.95 22.03
C ASP A 64 0.29 2.68 20.85
N VAL A 65 1.42 2.17 20.36
CA VAL A 65 2.12 2.77 19.21
C VAL A 65 1.49 2.32 17.89
N PRO A 66 1.40 3.21 16.88
CA PRO A 66 0.84 2.86 15.59
C PRO A 66 1.55 1.66 14.94
N SER A 67 0.78 0.78 14.30
CA SER A 67 1.29 -0.44 13.68
C SER A 67 0.52 -0.78 12.41
N TYR A 68 1.19 -1.48 11.51
CA TYR A 68 0.73 -1.89 10.18
C TYR A 68 1.22 -3.31 9.90
N VAL A 69 0.40 -4.10 9.20
CA VAL A 69 0.75 -5.47 8.82
C VAL A 69 0.32 -5.74 7.39
N GLU A 70 1.27 -6.23 6.60
CA GLU A 70 1.03 -6.75 5.26
C GLU A 70 1.68 -8.11 5.06
N LYS A 71 1.24 -8.78 4.01
CA LYS A 71 1.78 -10.06 3.56
C LYS A 71 2.08 -9.97 2.06
N ASN A 72 3.30 -10.37 1.71
CA ASN A 72 3.75 -10.58 0.34
C ASN A 72 4.01 -12.08 0.12
N TRP A 73 3.60 -12.63 -1.03
CA TRP A 73 3.92 -14.01 -1.42
C TRP A 73 3.97 -14.16 -2.95
N GLY A 74 4.51 -15.28 -3.43
CA GLY A 74 4.75 -15.54 -4.86
C GLY A 74 6.23 -15.76 -5.17
N GLY A 75 6.56 -15.91 -6.46
CA GLY A 75 7.92 -16.19 -6.92
C GLY A 75 8.88 -15.00 -6.80
N THR A 76 8.47 -13.80 -7.21
CA THR A 76 9.35 -12.61 -7.25
C THR A 76 8.60 -11.30 -7.01
N PHE A 77 9.33 -10.25 -6.62
CA PHE A 77 8.80 -8.87 -6.55
C PHE A 77 8.61 -8.25 -7.94
N PRO A 78 7.86 -7.13 -8.09
CA PRO A 78 7.64 -6.49 -9.39
C PRO A 78 8.96 -6.01 -9.99
N LYS A 79 8.99 -5.76 -11.31
CA LYS A 79 10.22 -5.24 -11.96
C LYS A 79 10.65 -3.88 -11.42
N LYS A 80 9.69 -3.05 -11.04
CA LYS A 80 9.88 -1.71 -10.47
C LYS A 80 8.67 -1.39 -9.61
N TRP A 81 8.87 -0.89 -8.40
CA TRP A 81 7.77 -0.55 -7.50
C TRP A 81 8.12 0.58 -6.54
N PHE A 82 7.10 1.25 -6.05
CA PHE A 82 7.19 2.13 -4.90
C PHE A 82 6.14 1.71 -3.88
N TRP A 83 6.42 2.00 -2.61
CA TRP A 83 5.51 1.76 -1.52
C TRP A 83 5.66 2.86 -0.47
N GLY A 84 4.61 3.08 0.31
CA GLY A 84 4.68 3.98 1.45
C GLY A 84 3.53 3.75 2.42
N GLN A 85 3.78 4.05 3.67
CA GLN A 85 2.83 3.81 4.74
C GLN A 85 3.02 4.82 5.86
N CYS A 86 1.91 5.31 6.42
CA CYS A 86 1.98 6.17 7.58
C CYS A 86 0.71 6.03 8.43
N ASN A 87 0.90 5.78 9.73
CA ASN A 87 -0.17 5.82 10.74
C ASN A 87 0.13 6.81 11.88
N ALA A 88 1.28 7.50 11.82
CA ALA A 88 1.80 8.36 12.88
C ALA A 88 1.63 9.84 12.53
N PHE A 89 0.40 10.24 12.23
CA PHE A 89 0.07 11.64 11.90
C PHE A 89 -0.09 12.48 13.18
N ASN A 90 0.55 13.65 13.22
CA ASN A 90 0.62 14.51 14.40
C ASN A 90 -0.64 15.38 14.58
N ASP A 91 -1.33 15.70 13.48
CA ASP A 91 -2.34 16.75 13.44
C ASP A 91 -3.78 16.22 13.28
N SER A 92 -4.05 14.97 13.65
CA SER A 92 -5.39 14.37 13.49
C SER A 92 -6.11 14.17 14.81
N PRO A 93 -7.42 14.51 14.90
CA PRO A 93 -8.23 14.22 16.09
C PRO A 93 -8.58 12.72 16.25
N SER A 94 -8.34 11.91 15.22
CA SER A 94 -8.63 10.48 15.19
C SER A 94 -7.50 9.70 14.53
N HIS A 95 -7.56 8.37 14.59
CA HIS A 95 -6.57 7.53 13.92
C HIS A 95 -6.69 7.69 12.39
N VAL A 96 -5.55 7.95 11.75
CA VAL A 96 -5.42 7.99 10.29
C VAL A 96 -4.49 6.86 9.88
N SER A 97 -4.84 6.18 8.80
CA SER A 97 -3.93 5.26 8.13
C SER A 97 -3.82 5.60 6.65
N LEU A 98 -2.59 5.70 6.18
CA LEU A 98 -2.24 5.84 4.77
C LEU A 98 -1.45 4.63 4.32
N THR A 99 -1.84 4.05 3.18
CA THR A 99 -1.05 3.07 2.45
C THR A 99 -1.02 3.45 0.97
N ILE A 100 0.16 3.51 0.39
CA ILE A 100 0.37 3.72 -1.04
C ILE A 100 1.21 2.58 -1.59
N ALA A 101 0.89 2.16 -2.81
CA ALA A 101 1.71 1.21 -3.53
C ALA A 101 1.54 1.44 -5.03
N GLY A 102 2.60 1.19 -5.78
CA GLY A 102 2.52 1.11 -7.22
C GLY A 102 3.63 0.27 -7.79
N GLY A 103 3.36 -0.35 -8.94
CA GLY A 103 4.25 -1.35 -9.51
C GLY A 103 4.09 -1.51 -11.00
N ARG A 104 5.21 -1.82 -11.65
CA ARG A 104 5.25 -2.30 -13.02
C ARG A 104 5.27 -3.83 -12.99
N ARG A 105 4.11 -4.44 -13.25
CA ARG A 105 3.92 -5.90 -13.20
C ARG A 105 3.73 -6.51 -14.57
N TYR A 106 4.13 -7.76 -14.72
CA TYR A 106 3.94 -8.52 -15.95
C TYR A 106 2.53 -9.11 -16.01
N LEU A 107 1.94 -9.08 -17.20
CA LEU A 107 0.65 -9.67 -17.52
C LEU A 107 0.85 -10.86 -18.46
N PRO A 108 0.86 -12.10 -17.94
CA PRO A 108 1.07 -13.29 -18.76
C PRO A 108 0.06 -13.46 -19.91
N LEU A 109 -1.21 -13.08 -19.70
CA LEU A 109 -2.27 -13.25 -20.71
C LEU A 109 -2.02 -12.39 -21.97
N THR A 110 -1.61 -11.14 -21.78
CA THR A 110 -1.34 -10.18 -22.87
C THR A 110 0.15 -10.12 -23.24
N ARG A 111 1.00 -10.83 -22.48
CA ARG A 111 2.46 -10.78 -22.55
C ARG A 111 3.03 -9.36 -22.50
N SER A 112 2.34 -8.46 -21.79
CA SER A 112 2.70 -7.06 -21.67
C SER A 112 3.03 -6.69 -20.22
N TYR A 113 3.50 -5.47 -19.99
CA TYR A 113 3.58 -4.91 -18.64
C TYR A 113 2.47 -3.89 -18.46
N GLU A 114 1.98 -3.77 -17.24
CA GLU A 114 1.14 -2.66 -16.83
C GLU A 114 1.74 -1.96 -15.63
N GLU A 115 1.45 -0.66 -15.52
CA GLU A 115 1.82 0.19 -14.40
C GLU A 115 0.54 0.53 -13.64
N VAL A 116 0.49 0.10 -12.39
CA VAL A 116 -0.69 0.27 -11.53
C VAL A 116 -0.27 0.93 -10.22
N GLY A 117 -1.13 1.80 -9.71
CA GLY A 117 -0.94 2.46 -8.42
C GLY A 117 -2.24 2.51 -7.63
N LEU A 118 -2.12 2.57 -6.30
CA LEU A 118 -3.24 2.75 -5.40
C LEU A 118 -2.87 3.61 -4.21
N VAL A 119 -3.91 4.24 -3.65
CA VAL A 119 -3.87 4.98 -2.38
C VAL A 119 -5.06 4.51 -1.55
N GLY A 120 -4.78 4.05 -0.33
CA GLY A 120 -5.78 3.73 0.67
C GLY A 120 -5.65 4.68 1.86
N VAL A 121 -6.73 5.38 2.19
CA VAL A 121 -6.80 6.21 3.40
C VAL A 121 -7.91 5.70 4.30
N HIS A 122 -7.63 5.49 5.58
CA HIS A 122 -8.65 5.24 6.60
C HIS A 122 -8.72 6.44 7.54
N TYR A 123 -9.92 6.96 7.75
CA TYR A 123 -10.19 8.06 8.67
C TYR A 123 -11.64 7.96 9.15
N GLU A 124 -11.86 8.15 10.46
CA GLU A 124 -13.19 8.08 11.11
C GLU A 124 -13.99 6.81 10.77
N GLY A 125 -13.28 5.67 10.67
CA GLY A 125 -13.89 4.37 10.39
C GLY A 125 -14.25 4.11 8.93
N LYS A 126 -14.00 5.08 8.04
CA LYS A 126 -14.26 4.99 6.60
C LYS A 126 -12.98 4.74 5.81
N PHE A 127 -13.09 3.94 4.76
CA PHE A 127 -12.02 3.61 3.82
C PHE A 127 -12.20 4.33 2.48
N TYR A 128 -11.29 5.26 2.21
CA TYR A 128 -11.17 6.00 0.97
C TYR A 128 -10.17 5.29 0.06
N GLU A 129 -10.72 4.51 -0.87
CA GLU A 129 -9.95 3.69 -1.80
C GLU A 129 -9.81 4.40 -3.15
N PHE A 130 -8.57 4.62 -3.56
CA PHE A 130 -8.22 5.13 -4.87
C PHE A 130 -7.39 4.09 -5.60
N ALA A 131 -7.96 3.56 -6.67
CA ALA A 131 -7.36 2.53 -7.48
C ALA A 131 -7.86 2.67 -8.93
N PRO A 132 -7.18 2.07 -9.92
CA PRO A 132 -7.44 2.31 -11.34
C PRO A 132 -8.88 1.96 -11.77
N TRP A 133 -9.54 1.05 -11.03
CA TRP A 133 -10.94 0.68 -11.26
C TRP A 133 -11.96 1.70 -10.73
N LYS A 134 -11.59 2.55 -9.76
CA LYS A 134 -12.44 3.60 -9.18
C LYS A 134 -12.23 4.98 -9.81
N GLY A 135 -11.06 5.20 -10.40
CA GLY A 135 -10.72 6.46 -11.05
C GLY A 135 -9.23 6.57 -11.36
N PRO A 136 -8.76 7.74 -11.82
CA PRO A 136 -7.36 7.98 -12.10
C PRO A 136 -6.50 7.95 -10.83
N VAL A 137 -5.30 7.37 -10.96
CA VAL A 137 -4.21 7.44 -9.98
C VAL A 137 -2.95 7.89 -10.71
N GLU A 138 -2.41 9.03 -10.30
CA GLU A 138 -1.23 9.68 -10.87
C GLU A 138 -0.10 9.69 -9.83
N TRP A 139 1.13 9.50 -10.29
CA TRP A 139 2.31 9.59 -9.44
C TRP A 139 3.51 10.20 -10.14
N GLU A 140 4.33 10.87 -9.33
CA GLU A 140 5.70 11.30 -9.62
C GLU A 140 6.60 10.74 -8.52
N ILE A 141 7.37 9.70 -8.84
CA ILE A 141 8.31 9.08 -7.89
C ILE A 141 9.74 9.29 -8.39
N ARG A 142 10.56 9.95 -7.59
CA ARG A 142 12.00 10.12 -7.92
C ARG A 142 12.77 8.84 -7.63
N PRO A 143 13.97 8.66 -8.22
CA PRO A 143 14.89 7.59 -7.85
C PRO A 143 15.06 7.39 -6.34
N TRP A 144 15.02 8.48 -5.58
CA TRP A 144 14.96 8.47 -4.13
C TRP A 144 14.48 9.81 -3.58
N GLY A 145 13.91 9.78 -2.37
CA GLY A 145 13.69 10.98 -1.54
C GLY A 145 12.42 11.77 -1.82
N TYR A 146 11.61 11.39 -2.82
CA TYR A 146 10.37 12.08 -3.16
C TYR A 146 9.34 11.14 -3.78
N TRP A 147 8.15 11.12 -3.18
CA TRP A 147 6.96 10.38 -3.60
C TRP A 147 5.79 11.35 -3.65
N HIS A 148 5.24 11.64 -4.81
CA HIS A 148 4.04 12.45 -4.94
C HIS A 148 2.97 11.65 -5.65
N MET A 149 1.78 11.59 -5.06
CA MET A 149 0.62 10.96 -5.71
C MET A 149 -0.59 11.86 -5.63
N LYS A 150 -1.40 11.79 -6.69
CA LYS A 150 -2.73 12.38 -6.78
C LYS A 150 -3.70 11.33 -7.28
N ALA A 151 -4.86 11.22 -6.67
CA ALA A 151 -5.89 10.32 -7.16
C ALA A 151 -7.28 10.85 -6.87
N TRP A 152 -8.25 10.47 -7.70
CA TRP A 152 -9.63 10.89 -7.51
C TRP A 152 -10.62 9.88 -8.06
N ASN A 153 -11.81 9.87 -7.48
CA ASN A 153 -12.98 9.16 -7.99
C ASN A 153 -14.15 10.15 -8.10
N THR A 154 -15.39 9.70 -8.28
CA THR A 154 -16.53 10.62 -8.43
C THR A 154 -16.84 11.44 -7.17
N GLN A 155 -16.45 10.97 -5.98
CA GLN A 155 -16.82 11.56 -4.70
C GLN A 155 -15.65 12.21 -3.96
N TYR A 156 -14.42 11.71 -4.14
CA TYR A 156 -13.26 12.12 -3.34
C TYR A 156 -12.03 12.36 -4.21
N GLU A 157 -11.14 13.18 -3.68
CA GLU A 157 -9.81 13.47 -4.24
C GLU A 157 -8.77 13.42 -3.12
N VAL A 158 -7.59 12.85 -3.39
CA VAL A 158 -6.48 12.73 -2.45
C VAL A 158 -5.20 13.22 -3.09
N GLU A 159 -4.35 13.86 -2.30
CA GLU A 159 -3.01 14.24 -2.66
C GLU A 159 -2.08 13.94 -1.48
N LEU A 160 -0.91 13.37 -1.78
CA LEU A 160 0.09 13.07 -0.78
C LEU A 160 1.50 13.33 -1.31
N ILE A 161 2.34 13.85 -0.43
CA ILE A 161 3.76 14.09 -0.70
C ILE A 161 4.56 13.46 0.44
N GLY A 162 5.32 12.42 0.11
CA GLY A 162 6.33 11.82 0.97
C GLY A 162 7.73 12.31 0.57
N THR A 163 8.56 12.69 1.53
CA THR A 163 9.96 13.04 1.29
C THR A 163 10.89 12.45 2.34
N THR A 164 12.15 12.25 1.99
CA THR A 164 13.18 11.97 2.99
C THR A 164 14.52 12.56 2.58
N LYS A 165 15.29 12.99 3.59
CA LYS A 165 16.72 13.34 3.44
C LYS A 165 17.62 12.18 3.85
N ASN A 166 17.06 11.12 4.44
CA ASN A 166 17.82 9.95 4.85
C ASN A 166 18.31 9.18 3.61
N SER A 167 19.47 8.53 3.70
CA SER A 167 19.96 7.63 2.65
C SER A 167 19.14 6.35 2.54
N GLY A 168 18.26 6.04 3.49
CA GLY A 168 17.53 4.78 3.53
C GLY A 168 18.42 3.57 3.83
N CYS A 169 17.80 2.40 3.91
CA CYS A 169 18.45 1.11 4.08
C CYS A 169 18.23 0.24 2.83
N SER A 170 19.24 -0.53 2.44
CA SER A 170 19.09 -1.50 1.36
C SER A 170 18.64 -2.84 1.92
N ILE A 171 17.55 -3.38 1.38
CA ILE A 171 16.92 -4.63 1.83
C ILE A 171 16.99 -5.69 0.74
N LEU A 172 17.21 -6.93 1.17
CA LEU A 172 17.16 -8.11 0.32
C LEU A 172 15.71 -8.44 -0.07
N CYS A 173 15.46 -8.57 -1.37
CA CYS A 173 14.17 -9.00 -1.93
C CYS A 173 14.33 -10.28 -2.74
N PRO A 174 13.28 -11.13 -2.81
CA PRO A 174 13.29 -12.32 -3.65
C PRO A 174 13.20 -11.96 -5.14
N THR A 175 14.03 -12.62 -5.93
CA THR A 175 14.11 -12.50 -7.40
C THR A 175 14.24 -13.88 -8.03
N GLU A 176 14.15 -13.97 -9.36
CA GLU A 176 14.32 -15.23 -10.10
C GLU A 176 15.69 -15.89 -9.85
N SER A 177 16.71 -15.09 -9.48
CA SER A 177 18.06 -15.56 -9.17
C SER A 177 18.38 -15.65 -7.67
N GLY A 178 17.36 -15.55 -6.80
CA GLY A 178 17.51 -15.59 -5.34
C GLY A 178 17.34 -14.23 -4.66
N MET A 179 17.85 -14.08 -3.44
CA MET A 179 17.75 -12.83 -2.67
C MET A 179 18.76 -11.79 -3.15
N ASN A 180 18.31 -10.60 -3.57
CA ASN A 180 19.17 -9.51 -4.04
C ASN A 180 18.80 -8.17 -3.38
N PHE A 181 19.78 -7.28 -3.20
CA PHE A 181 19.54 -5.93 -2.68
C PHE A 181 18.86 -5.06 -3.75
N LEU A 182 17.53 -5.11 -3.79
CA LEU A 182 16.71 -4.41 -4.78
C LEU A 182 15.67 -3.48 -4.16
N CYS A 183 15.54 -3.45 -2.83
CA CYS A 183 14.70 -2.50 -2.13
C CYS A 183 15.57 -1.49 -1.41
N ARG A 184 15.10 -0.24 -1.41
CA ARG A 184 15.60 0.84 -0.56
C ARG A 184 14.42 1.42 0.20
N ASP A 185 14.46 1.37 1.53
CA ASP A 185 13.39 1.86 2.39
C ASP A 185 13.90 2.89 3.43
N THR A 186 12.97 3.60 4.05
CA THR A 186 13.21 4.44 5.23
C THR A 186 11.96 4.47 6.07
N PHE A 187 12.12 4.63 7.39
CA PHE A 187 11.04 4.97 8.33
C PHE A 187 11.13 6.42 8.83
N PHE A 188 12.09 7.18 8.30
CA PHE A 188 12.34 8.59 8.61
C PHE A 188 11.88 9.47 7.43
N GLY A 189 10.62 9.30 7.04
CA GLY A 189 9.99 10.04 5.97
C GLY A 189 9.06 11.13 6.51
N ASP A 190 9.13 12.32 5.93
CA ASP A 190 8.08 13.33 6.08
C ASP A 190 6.93 12.98 5.14
N MET A 191 5.69 13.13 5.59
CA MET A 191 4.48 12.88 4.81
C MET A 191 3.46 13.99 5.03
N LYS A 192 2.98 14.58 3.93
CA LYS A 192 1.79 15.41 3.89
C LYS A 192 0.68 14.63 3.20
N LEU A 193 -0.50 14.58 3.81
CA LEU A 193 -1.69 13.95 3.26
C LEU A 193 -2.85 14.94 3.30
N GLU A 194 -3.54 15.08 2.16
CA GLU A 194 -4.74 15.87 2.06
C GLU A 194 -5.83 15.09 1.30
N LEU A 195 -7.06 15.16 1.81
CA LEU A 195 -8.23 14.44 1.31
C LEU A 195 -9.42 15.40 1.27
N TRP A 196 -10.16 15.38 0.16
CA TRP A 196 -11.30 16.26 -0.07
C TRP A 196 -12.51 15.48 -0.57
N GLU A 197 -13.70 16.01 -0.28
CA GLU A 197 -14.88 15.74 -1.10
C GLU A 197 -14.73 16.43 -2.46
N ARG A 198 -15.33 15.85 -3.51
CA ARG A 198 -15.40 16.48 -4.82
C ARG A 198 -16.76 17.10 -5.02
N THR A 199 -16.75 18.29 -5.61
CA THR A 199 -17.96 18.98 -6.03
C THR A 199 -18.61 18.24 -7.22
N SER A 200 -19.86 18.56 -7.52
CA SER A 200 -20.58 18.04 -8.69
C SER A 200 -19.89 18.37 -10.03
N THR A 201 -19.01 19.37 -10.06
CA THR A 201 -18.21 19.74 -11.25
C THR A 201 -16.87 19.00 -11.32
N GLY A 202 -16.57 18.13 -10.35
CA GLY A 202 -15.33 17.36 -10.31
C GLY A 202 -14.12 18.17 -9.86
N THR A 203 -14.30 19.19 -9.03
CA THR A 203 -13.21 19.97 -8.42
C THR A 203 -13.10 19.67 -6.92
N LYS A 204 -11.96 19.98 -6.29
CA LYS A 204 -11.80 19.88 -4.83
C LYS A 204 -12.85 20.74 -4.14
N GLY A 205 -13.67 20.11 -3.30
CA GLY A 205 -14.69 20.74 -2.47
C GLY A 205 -14.21 20.87 -1.03
N GLU A 206 -15.02 20.37 -0.10
CA GLU A 206 -14.72 20.42 1.34
C GLU A 206 -13.51 19.55 1.71
N VAL A 207 -12.68 20.05 2.63
CA VAL A 207 -11.53 19.32 3.17
C VAL A 207 -12.03 18.29 4.18
N ILE A 208 -11.73 17.02 3.96
CA ILE A 208 -12.01 15.94 4.91
C ILE A 208 -10.84 15.78 5.89
N LEU A 209 -9.61 15.82 5.36
CA LEU A 209 -8.40 15.59 6.14
C LEU A 209 -7.23 16.40 5.56
N SER A 210 -6.42 17.00 6.43
CA SER A 210 -5.14 17.63 6.07
C SER A 210 -4.19 17.42 7.25
N VAL A 211 -3.20 16.55 7.09
CA VAL A 211 -2.34 16.09 8.19
C VAL A 211 -0.90 15.91 7.76
N THR A 212 0.02 16.02 8.72
CA THR A 212 1.44 15.78 8.50
C THR A 212 2.03 14.75 9.46
N SER A 213 3.12 14.12 9.06
CA SER A 213 3.92 13.18 9.85
C SER A 213 5.39 13.32 9.47
N ASP A 214 6.29 13.04 10.41
CA ASP A 214 7.74 12.91 10.24
C ASP A 214 8.21 11.45 10.41
N MET A 215 7.27 10.50 10.43
CA MET A 215 7.48 9.08 10.69
C MET A 215 6.85 8.17 9.61
N ALA A 216 6.83 8.63 8.37
CA ALA A 216 6.35 7.81 7.26
C ALA A 216 7.40 6.79 6.81
N ALA A 217 6.93 5.58 6.52
CA ALA A 217 7.70 4.56 5.83
C ALA A 217 7.59 4.79 4.31
N LEU A 218 8.73 4.83 3.61
CA LEU A 218 8.80 5.13 2.18
C LEU A 218 9.82 4.21 1.51
N GLU A 219 9.44 3.64 0.37
CA GLU A 219 10.20 2.60 -0.31
C GLU A 219 10.18 2.79 -1.83
N VAL A 220 11.31 2.45 -2.46
CA VAL A 220 11.39 2.11 -3.88
C VAL A 220 12.14 0.81 -4.04
N GLY A 221 11.82 0.05 -5.08
CA GLY A 221 12.63 -1.10 -5.43
C GLY A 221 12.49 -1.58 -6.86
N GLY A 222 13.29 -2.59 -7.18
CA GLY A 222 13.48 -3.08 -8.54
C GLY A 222 14.27 -2.07 -9.36
N GLY A 223 13.90 -1.88 -10.63
CA GLY A 223 14.52 -0.86 -11.45
C GLY A 223 14.15 -0.91 -12.94
N PRO A 224 14.80 -0.07 -13.75
CA PRO A 224 15.81 0.92 -13.34
C PRO A 224 15.20 2.15 -12.64
N TRP A 225 15.99 2.78 -11.76
CA TRP A 225 15.68 4.03 -11.05
C TRP A 225 16.63 5.17 -11.48
N ASP A 226 16.83 5.32 -12.79
CA ASP A 226 17.77 6.31 -13.34
C ASP A 226 17.11 7.69 -13.54
N SER A 227 15.78 7.73 -13.58
CA SER A 227 14.97 8.92 -13.81
C SER A 227 13.68 8.90 -13.01
N VAL A 228 13.01 10.06 -12.95
CA VAL A 228 11.71 10.21 -12.31
C VAL A 228 10.67 9.34 -13.03
N TRP A 229 9.93 8.53 -12.27
CA TRP A 229 8.82 7.75 -12.78
C TRP A 229 7.53 8.54 -12.66
N ASN A 230 7.05 9.03 -13.81
CA ASN A 230 5.77 9.72 -13.95
C ASN A 230 4.80 8.84 -14.71
N HIS A 231 3.62 8.58 -14.12
CA HIS A 231 2.59 7.82 -14.81
C HIS A 231 1.19 8.17 -14.29
N ARG A 232 0.20 7.88 -15.13
CA ARG A 232 -1.22 7.90 -14.80
C ARG A 232 -1.81 6.55 -15.12
N SER A 233 -2.30 5.85 -14.11
CA SER A 233 -3.06 4.62 -14.28
C SER A 233 -4.56 4.88 -14.21
N GLU A 234 -5.30 4.33 -15.17
CA GLU A 234 -6.76 4.29 -15.16
C GLU A 234 -7.22 3.03 -15.93
N SER A 235 -8.09 2.23 -15.33
CA SER A 235 -8.64 1.07 -16.02
C SER A 235 -9.56 1.51 -17.16
N SER A 236 -9.44 0.87 -18.32
CA SER A 236 -10.39 1.06 -19.42
C SER A 236 -11.83 0.73 -18.95
N ARG A 237 -12.85 1.31 -19.59
CA ARG A 237 -14.26 1.03 -19.25
C ARG A 237 -14.59 -0.48 -19.28
N VAL A 238 -13.96 -1.23 -20.18
CA VAL A 238 -14.13 -2.69 -20.30
C VAL A 238 -13.50 -3.42 -19.11
N ALA A 239 -12.30 -3.01 -18.68
CA ALA A 239 -11.65 -3.56 -17.50
C ALA A 239 -12.41 -3.21 -16.20
N LYS A 240 -12.99 -2.00 -16.10
CA LYS A 240 -13.88 -1.60 -14.99
C LYS A 240 -15.13 -2.50 -14.91
N ALA A 241 -15.74 -2.84 -16.05
CA ALA A 241 -16.87 -3.74 -16.11
C ALA A 241 -16.52 -5.16 -15.66
N LEU A 242 -15.37 -5.71 -16.11
CA LEU A 242 -14.91 -7.04 -15.70
C LEU A 242 -14.48 -7.10 -14.22
N LEU A 243 -13.87 -6.04 -13.69
CA LEU A 243 -13.49 -5.92 -12.29
C LEU A 243 -14.70 -5.74 -11.34
N GLY A 244 -15.78 -5.16 -11.85
CA GLY A 244 -17.04 -4.94 -11.11
C GLY A 244 -18.03 -6.10 -11.19
N LEU A 245 -17.77 -7.15 -11.99
CA LEU A 245 -18.58 -8.36 -11.97
C LEU A 245 -18.31 -9.11 -10.65
N PRO A 246 -19.35 -9.49 -9.89
CA PRO A 246 -19.19 -10.35 -8.73
C PRO A 246 -18.81 -11.73 -9.25
N ILE A 247 -17.52 -11.96 -9.41
CA ILE A 247 -17.01 -13.30 -9.63
C ILE A 247 -16.98 -13.95 -8.27
N ASP A 248 -17.79 -14.99 -8.09
CA ASP A 248 -17.73 -15.84 -6.92
C ASP A 248 -16.37 -16.53 -6.91
N VAL A 249 -15.42 -15.91 -6.21
CA VAL A 249 -14.04 -16.37 -6.10
C VAL A 249 -14.00 -17.78 -5.49
N ALA A 250 -14.95 -18.13 -4.62
CA ALA A 250 -15.06 -19.47 -4.05
C ALA A 250 -15.42 -20.52 -5.12
N SER A 251 -16.28 -20.17 -6.08
CA SER A 251 -16.61 -21.04 -7.21
C SER A 251 -15.41 -21.31 -8.14
N LEU A 252 -14.56 -20.31 -8.40
CA LEU A 252 -13.33 -20.47 -9.20
C LEU A 252 -12.31 -21.40 -8.53
N PHE A 253 -12.22 -21.36 -7.20
CA PHE A 253 -11.35 -22.24 -6.44
C PHE A 253 -11.85 -23.68 -6.33
N SER A 254 -13.17 -23.90 -6.42
CA SER A 254 -13.70 -25.27 -6.48
C SER A 254 -13.20 -26.08 -7.69
N TRP A 255 -12.74 -25.39 -8.76
CA TRP A 255 -12.17 -26.01 -9.95
C TRP A 255 -10.64 -26.21 -9.87
N PHE A 256 -9.96 -25.57 -8.91
CA PHE A 256 -8.50 -25.66 -8.72
C PHE A 256 -8.11 -25.72 -7.21
N PRO A 257 -8.51 -26.77 -6.48
CA PRO A 257 -8.37 -26.85 -5.02
C PRO A 257 -6.92 -26.87 -4.51
N SER A 258 -5.93 -27.10 -5.37
CA SER A 258 -4.50 -27.13 -5.01
C SER A 258 -3.76 -25.81 -5.21
N ARG A 259 -4.46 -24.73 -5.63
CA ARG A 259 -3.84 -23.41 -5.94
C ARG A 259 -4.38 -22.25 -5.12
N THR A 260 -5.18 -22.51 -4.09
CA THR A 260 -5.64 -21.49 -3.13
C THR A 260 -4.45 -21.01 -2.31
N PRO A 261 -4.05 -19.73 -2.38
CA PRO A 261 -3.08 -19.19 -1.44
C PRO A 261 -3.65 -19.29 -0.02
N PRO A 262 -2.85 -19.64 1.01
CA PRO A 262 -3.34 -19.68 2.38
C PRO A 262 -3.79 -18.28 2.82
N GLY A 263 -5.05 -18.16 3.28
CA GLY A 263 -5.59 -16.96 3.91
C GLY A 263 -6.46 -16.05 3.03
N LEU A 264 -7.07 -16.60 1.97
CA LEU A 264 -8.19 -15.98 1.23
C LEU A 264 -9.52 -16.65 1.61
#